data_AF-A0A1H4BA64-F1
#
_entry.id   AF-A0A1H4BA64-F1
#
_cell.length_a   1.000
_cell.length_b   1.000
_cell.length_c   1.000
_cell.angle_alpha   90.00
_cell.angle_beta   90.00
_cell.angle_gamma   90.00
#
_symmetry.space_group_name_H-M   'P 1'
#
loop_
_entity.id
_entity.type
_entity.pdbx_description
1 polymer ?
#
loop_
_entity_poly.entity_id
_entity_poly.type
_entity_poly.pdbx_seq_one_letter_code
_entity_poly.pdbx_strand_id
1 'polypeptide(L)'
;MITHSIRYRASFFYTLCYPEHFTESFLKLYRFSLQDGDYTILGDSIPIYSDKINTNANLYYDEDLNTLYAVVHEFEDDIKSDLRIYSLAFPPITEKELANHPPTGKKSDIWIIYLIIVAILTGTGIVLYRSGRGKRKDVQIFDISNTFNKLNHKNKVQPKANSIYLFGEFTVCNRDSRNISYMFSKKLKETFCLLLQYSQEKEGITSQHLSRLLWPEKPLQEVKNIRNVTLNRLRKILEELDGIELLYEKGMFTITLKSPIYCDYTRCMEILSSNQWEAEYKELIEIVIRGKFLENEDKPFYDSLKEKTEKRIEPLIIRAMEESYDKEQWQTAIDLAQAAFHIDPMNETALSHMIKAMQKLGMHEGAKIKYLSFLIEYKKIMGKEYPNPLKL
;
A
#
# COMPACT_ATOMS: atom_id res chain seq x y z
N MET A 1 24.77 29.96 -14.75
CA MET A 1 23.57 30.14 -15.58
C MET A 1 22.53 30.99 -14.85
N ILE A 2 21.71 31.81 -15.54
CA ILE A 2 20.50 32.42 -14.95
C ILE A 2 19.34 31.46 -15.22
N THR A 3 18.77 30.89 -14.16
CA THR A 3 17.57 30.07 -14.25
C THR A 3 16.35 30.92 -13.92
N HIS A 4 15.41 31.00 -14.87
CA HIS A 4 14.12 31.71 -14.87
C HIS A 4 13.86 32.75 -13.75
N SER A 5 13.82 34.03 -14.13
CA SER A 5 13.57 35.15 -13.23
C SER A 5 12.09 35.47 -13.05
N ILE A 6 11.68 35.83 -11.82
CA ILE A 6 10.35 36.37 -11.53
C ILE A 6 10.45 37.89 -11.40
N ARG A 7 9.56 38.60 -12.11
CA ARG A 7 9.44 40.06 -12.05
C ARG A 7 8.32 40.45 -11.10
N TYR A 8 8.65 41.17 -10.02
CA TYR A 8 7.63 41.71 -9.10
C TYR A 8 7.92 43.18 -8.80
N ARG A 9 6.95 44.06 -9.12
CA ARG A 9 6.93 45.52 -8.88
C ARG A 9 8.16 46.29 -9.41
N ALA A 10 8.13 46.61 -10.70
CA ALA A 10 8.83 47.67 -11.46
C ALA A 10 10.33 47.98 -11.26
N SER A 11 10.98 47.62 -10.15
CA SER A 11 12.35 48.04 -9.81
C SER A 11 13.30 46.87 -9.50
N PHE A 12 12.78 45.66 -9.21
CA PHE A 12 13.61 44.49 -8.89
C PHE A 12 13.13 43.22 -9.58
N PHE A 13 14.06 42.28 -9.81
CA PHE A 13 13.73 40.89 -10.16
C PHE A 13 14.50 39.91 -9.28
N TYR A 14 13.91 38.73 -9.10
CA TYR A 14 14.47 37.67 -8.27
C TYR A 14 14.82 36.46 -9.13
N THR A 15 15.98 35.85 -8.86
CA THR A 15 16.44 34.65 -9.57
C THR A 15 17.34 33.81 -8.67
N LEU A 16 17.43 32.52 -8.96
CA LEU A 16 18.38 31.62 -8.32
C LEU A 16 19.66 31.59 -9.14
N CYS A 17 20.81 31.66 -8.47
CA CYS A 17 22.11 31.57 -9.11
C CYS A 17 23.01 30.59 -8.35
N TYR A 18 23.84 29.88 -9.10
CA TYR A 18 24.85 28.95 -8.59
C TYR A 18 26.04 28.85 -9.58
N PRO A 19 27.23 28.50 -9.09
CA PRO A 19 28.40 28.29 -9.94
C PRO A 19 28.36 26.91 -10.59
N GLU A 20 28.00 26.87 -11.87
CA GLU A 20 27.80 25.65 -12.66
C GLU A 20 29.07 24.81 -12.89
N HIS A 21 30.25 25.40 -12.72
CA HIS A 21 31.53 24.69 -12.88
C HIS A 21 31.90 23.81 -11.67
N PHE A 22 31.13 23.87 -10.58
CA PHE A 22 31.29 22.99 -9.44
C PHE A 22 30.16 21.95 -9.42
N THR A 23 30.56 20.68 -9.43
CA THR A 23 29.67 19.53 -9.29
C THR A 23 28.76 19.64 -8.08
N GLU A 24 29.34 19.85 -6.89
CA GLU A 24 28.58 20.14 -5.66
C GLU A 24 28.64 21.64 -5.38
N SER A 25 27.48 22.30 -5.38
CA SER A 25 27.41 23.73 -5.09
C SER A 25 26.14 24.11 -4.36
N PHE A 26 25.94 25.42 -4.18
CA PHE A 26 24.79 25.97 -3.47
C PHE A 26 24.07 26.99 -4.33
N LEU A 27 22.78 26.76 -4.57
CA LEU A 27 21.82 27.73 -5.07
C LEU A 27 21.59 28.81 -4.02
N LYS A 28 21.66 30.07 -4.44
CA LYS A 28 21.33 31.22 -3.61
C LYS A 28 20.32 32.11 -4.32
N LEU A 29 19.43 32.74 -3.56
CA LEU A 29 18.46 33.68 -4.08
C LEU A 29 19.07 35.07 -4.21
N TYR A 30 19.02 35.63 -5.42
CA TYR A 30 19.48 36.97 -5.74
C TYR A 30 18.30 37.88 -6.03
N ARG A 31 18.38 39.11 -5.52
CA ARG A 31 17.54 40.23 -5.95
C ARG A 31 18.40 41.25 -6.67
N PHE A 32 18.08 41.49 -7.93
CA PHE A 32 18.75 42.46 -8.79
C PHE A 32 17.89 43.73 -8.96
N SER A 33 18.55 44.89 -8.91
CA SER A 33 17.96 46.19 -9.26
C SER A 33 17.92 46.35 -10.78
N LEU A 34 16.74 46.69 -11.32
CA LEU A 34 16.58 46.99 -12.74
C LEU A 34 17.11 48.39 -13.13
N GLN A 35 17.42 49.25 -12.16
CA GLN A 35 17.91 50.60 -12.42
C GLN A 35 19.43 50.61 -12.63
N ASP A 36 20.16 50.00 -11.69
CA ASP A 36 21.63 50.14 -11.62
C ASP A 36 22.37 48.80 -11.77
N GLY A 37 21.65 47.67 -11.82
CA GLY A 37 22.23 46.33 -11.95
C GLY A 37 22.80 45.76 -10.64
N ASP A 38 22.77 46.53 -9.55
CA ASP A 38 23.19 46.07 -8.22
C ASP A 38 22.38 44.87 -7.74
N TYR A 39 23.01 43.99 -6.95
CA TYR A 39 22.39 42.78 -6.44
C TYR A 39 22.57 42.60 -4.93
N THR A 40 21.62 41.88 -4.35
CA THR A 40 21.65 41.47 -2.94
C THR A 40 21.29 40.00 -2.83
N ILE A 41 22.02 39.27 -1.99
CA ILE A 41 21.77 37.85 -1.71
C ILE A 41 20.80 37.75 -0.53
N LEU A 42 19.82 36.87 -0.65
CA LEU A 42 18.67 36.75 0.25
C LEU A 42 18.45 35.31 0.67
N GLY A 43 17.89 35.11 1.86
CA GLY A 43 17.58 33.78 2.40
C GLY A 43 18.82 32.91 2.65
N ASP A 44 18.57 31.63 2.91
CA ASP A 44 19.61 30.62 3.07
C ASP A 44 19.91 29.91 1.73
N SER A 45 21.03 29.21 1.69
CA SER A 45 21.50 28.42 0.56
C SER A 45 20.80 27.06 0.43
N ILE A 46 20.58 26.62 -0.81
CA ILE A 46 20.01 25.31 -1.14
C ILE A 46 21.09 24.47 -1.83
N PRO A 47 21.39 23.24 -1.37
CA PRO A 47 22.39 22.39 -2.03
C PRO A 47 21.91 21.96 -3.44
N ILE A 48 22.83 21.94 -4.42
CA ILE A 48 22.58 21.49 -5.79
C ILE A 48 23.75 20.65 -6.35
N TYR A 49 23.41 19.62 -7.13
CA TYR A 49 24.36 18.80 -7.89
C TYR A 49 24.28 19.05 -9.42
N SER A 50 25.34 19.60 -10.02
CA SER A 50 25.34 20.19 -11.37
C SER A 50 26.11 19.39 -12.45
N ASP A 51 26.19 18.06 -12.36
CA ASP A 51 26.95 17.26 -13.34
C ASP A 51 26.24 17.00 -14.67
N LYS A 52 24.90 17.08 -14.68
CA LYS A 52 24.08 16.75 -15.85
C LYS A 52 23.42 18.01 -16.39
N ILE A 53 23.47 18.17 -17.71
CA ILE A 53 22.83 19.29 -18.45
C ILE A 53 21.32 19.39 -18.16
N ASN A 54 20.69 18.27 -17.77
CA ASN A 54 19.26 18.22 -17.47
C ASN A 54 18.90 18.75 -16.06
N THR A 55 19.87 18.94 -15.16
CA THR A 55 19.57 19.51 -13.83
C THR A 55 19.05 20.93 -13.98
N ASN A 56 17.89 21.22 -13.40
CA ASN A 56 17.24 22.52 -13.52
C ASN A 56 16.70 23.00 -12.17
N ALA A 57 16.79 24.29 -11.90
CA ALA A 57 16.25 24.92 -10.71
C ALA A 57 15.38 26.11 -11.13
N ASN A 58 14.09 26.10 -10.82
CA ASN A 58 13.15 27.17 -11.17
C ASN A 58 12.59 27.84 -9.93
N LEU A 59 12.34 29.15 -10.02
CA LEU A 59 11.71 29.92 -8.96
C LEU A 59 10.28 30.29 -9.40
N TYR A 60 9.33 30.11 -8.49
CA TYR A 60 7.92 30.52 -8.64
C TYR A 60 7.49 31.41 -7.47
N TYR A 61 6.52 32.28 -7.69
CA TYR A 61 5.97 33.19 -6.69
C TYR A 61 4.47 33.05 -6.68
N ASP A 62 3.92 32.83 -5.48
CA ASP A 62 2.49 32.80 -5.24
C ASP A 62 2.05 34.12 -4.60
N GLU A 63 1.19 34.87 -5.29
CA GLU A 63 0.70 36.17 -4.83
C GLU A 63 -0.31 36.06 -3.68
N ASP A 64 -1.10 34.99 -3.64
CA ASP A 64 -2.14 34.78 -2.62
C ASP A 64 -1.51 34.38 -1.28
N LEU A 65 -0.47 33.54 -1.34
CA LEU A 65 0.26 33.06 -0.16
C LEU A 65 1.46 33.94 0.22
N ASN A 66 1.80 34.96 -0.59
CA ASN A 66 3.03 35.75 -0.47
C ASN A 66 4.26 34.87 -0.20
N THR A 67 4.43 33.81 -1.00
CA THR A 67 5.45 32.78 -0.79
C THR A 67 6.21 32.51 -2.08
N LEU A 68 7.54 32.46 -1.99
CA LEU A 68 8.43 32.00 -3.05
C LEU A 68 8.60 30.48 -2.96
N TYR A 69 8.52 29.82 -4.10
CA TYR A 69 8.77 28.39 -4.23
C TYR A 69 9.96 28.13 -5.14
N ALA A 70 10.99 27.45 -4.65
CA ALA A 70 12.11 27.00 -5.45
C ALA A 70 11.96 25.50 -5.75
N VAL A 71 11.92 25.15 -7.03
CA VAL A 71 11.79 23.78 -7.51
C VAL A 71 13.12 23.35 -8.12
N VAL A 72 13.80 22.40 -7.49
CA VAL A 72 15.10 21.87 -7.92
C VAL A 72 14.88 20.44 -8.43
N HIS A 73 15.20 20.21 -9.69
CA HIS A 73 15.10 18.93 -10.37
C HIS A 73 16.51 18.45 -10.72
N GLU A 74 16.97 17.42 -10.02
CA GLU A 74 18.31 16.84 -10.17
C GLU A 74 18.22 15.47 -10.84
N PHE A 75 19.20 15.14 -11.69
CA PHE A 75 19.29 13.84 -12.35
C PHE A 75 20.57 13.14 -11.92
N GLU A 76 20.44 12.03 -11.21
CA GLU A 76 21.57 11.14 -10.87
C GLU A 76 21.97 10.28 -12.09
N ASP A 77 21.00 9.85 -12.90
CA ASP A 77 21.19 9.00 -14.08
C ASP A 77 20.07 9.25 -15.12
N ASP A 78 20.18 8.69 -16.33
CA ASP A 78 19.19 8.89 -17.42
C ASP A 78 17.79 8.30 -17.10
N ILE A 79 17.67 7.54 -16.01
CA ILE A 79 16.46 6.81 -15.60
C ILE A 79 15.94 7.28 -14.22
N LYS A 80 16.69 8.10 -13.47
CA LYS A 80 16.34 8.54 -12.10
C LYS A 80 16.53 10.04 -11.92
N SER A 81 15.51 10.67 -11.35
CA SER A 81 15.53 12.11 -11.03
C SER A 81 14.89 12.40 -9.69
N ASP A 82 15.48 13.33 -8.94
CA ASP A 82 14.97 13.84 -7.67
C ASP A 82 14.38 15.23 -7.86
N LEU A 83 13.16 15.45 -7.34
CA LEU A 83 12.50 16.75 -7.33
C LEU A 83 12.36 17.24 -5.88
N ARG A 84 12.99 18.37 -5.56
CA ARG A 84 12.90 19.02 -4.25
C ARG A 84 12.22 20.38 -4.40
N ILE A 85 11.24 20.65 -3.54
CA ILE A 85 10.49 21.91 -3.53
C ILE A 85 10.72 22.59 -2.18
N TYR A 86 11.23 23.81 -2.20
CA TYR A 86 11.46 24.65 -1.04
C TYR A 86 10.50 25.83 -1.05
N SER A 87 10.06 26.27 0.13
CA SER A 87 9.23 27.46 0.29
C SER A 87 9.92 28.51 1.16
N LEU A 88 9.73 29.78 0.82
CA LEU A 88 10.28 30.92 1.54
C LEU A 88 9.24 32.05 1.58
N ALA A 89 8.91 32.54 2.78
CA ALA A 89 7.99 33.66 2.95
C ALA A 89 8.53 34.94 2.27
N PHE A 90 7.65 35.72 1.64
CA PHE A 90 7.99 36.97 0.97
C PHE A 90 7.54 38.19 1.81
N PRO A 91 8.36 39.25 1.95
CA PRO A 91 9.67 39.44 1.31
C PRO A 91 10.80 38.68 2.03
N PRO A 92 11.73 38.06 1.28
CA PRO A 92 12.88 37.40 1.87
C PRO A 92 13.83 38.42 2.51
N ILE A 93 14.46 38.03 3.61
CA ILE A 93 15.39 38.86 4.38
C ILE A 93 16.85 38.49 4.12
N THR A 94 17.75 39.42 4.39
CA THR A 94 19.21 39.19 4.33
C THR A 94 19.73 38.55 5.61
N GLU A 95 20.91 37.92 5.53
CA GLU A 95 21.61 37.36 6.70
C GLU A 95 21.86 38.43 7.79
N LYS A 96 22.13 39.68 7.38
CA LYS A 96 22.35 40.80 8.31
C LYS A 96 21.07 41.21 9.05
N GLU A 97 19.91 41.17 8.38
CA GLU A 97 18.61 41.43 9.00
C GLU A 97 18.22 40.30 9.95
N LEU A 98 18.56 39.05 9.63
CA LEU A 98 18.41 37.91 10.54
C LEU A 98 19.29 38.06 11.79
N ALA A 99 20.55 38.48 11.63
CA ALA A 99 21.47 38.73 12.75
C ALA A 99 21.05 39.89 13.66
N ASN A 100 20.35 40.90 13.11
CA ASN A 100 19.80 42.03 13.86
C ASN A 100 18.52 41.69 14.65
N HIS A 101 17.97 40.49 14.45
CA HIS A 101 16.99 39.87 15.34
C HIS A 101 17.65 38.75 16.15
N PRO A 102 18.50 39.08 17.15
CA PRO A 102 18.94 38.06 18.11
C PRO A 102 17.69 37.47 18.78
N PRO A 103 17.68 36.17 19.15
CA PRO A 103 16.57 35.60 19.89
C PRO A 103 16.38 36.42 21.17
N THR A 104 15.32 37.23 21.23
CA THR A 104 14.97 38.05 22.37
C THR A 104 14.38 37.16 23.46
N GLY A 105 15.22 36.33 24.06
CA GLY A 105 14.96 35.67 25.33
C GLY A 105 15.62 36.48 26.44
N LYS A 106 14.95 37.52 26.94
CA LYS A 106 15.31 38.10 28.24
C LYS A 106 15.23 36.97 29.26
N LYS A 107 16.37 36.56 29.84
CA LYS A 107 16.40 35.60 30.95
C LYS A 107 15.69 36.23 32.14
N SER A 108 14.44 35.83 32.30
CA SER A 108 13.63 36.07 33.48
C SER A 108 13.70 34.81 34.34
N ASP A 109 14.03 34.98 35.63
CA ASP A 109 14.19 33.89 36.63
C ASP A 109 12.89 33.10 36.91
N ILE A 110 11.83 33.35 36.14
CA ILE A 110 10.59 32.56 36.10
C ILE A 110 10.87 31.07 35.82
N TRP A 111 11.97 30.72 35.14
CA TRP A 111 12.36 29.32 34.92
C TRP A 111 12.66 28.55 36.21
N ILE A 112 13.07 29.23 37.29
CA ILE A 112 13.31 28.60 38.59
C ILE A 112 11.97 28.21 39.25
N ILE A 113 10.93 29.03 39.06
CA ILE A 113 9.58 28.73 39.52
C ILE A 113 9.02 27.53 38.74
N TYR A 114 9.25 27.46 37.43
CA TYR A 114 8.88 26.27 36.64
C TYR A 114 9.65 25.02 37.08
N LEU A 115 10.93 25.12 37.44
CA LEU A 115 11.71 24.00 37.97
C LEU A 115 11.16 23.48 39.31
N ILE A 116 10.73 24.38 40.19
CA ILE A 116 10.10 24.01 41.47
C ILE A 116 8.72 23.39 41.24
N ILE A 117 7.93 23.93 40.32
CA ILE A 117 6.63 23.35 39.93
C ILE A 117 6.81 21.96 39.31
N VAL A 118 7.82 21.78 38.45
CA VAL A 118 8.16 20.46 37.87
C VAL A 118 8.67 19.50 38.94
N ALA A 119 9.46 19.95 39.91
CA ALA A 119 9.90 19.11 41.03
C ALA A 119 8.73 18.67 41.93
N ILE A 120 7.76 19.55 42.17
CA ILE A 120 6.55 19.23 42.95
C ILE A 120 5.62 18.30 42.14
N LEU A 121 5.44 18.54 40.84
CA LEU A 121 4.65 17.69 39.95
C LEU A 121 5.28 16.31 39.74
N THR A 122 6.61 16.22 39.66
CA THR A 122 7.32 14.94 39.57
C THR A 122 7.31 14.20 40.90
N GLY A 123 7.48 14.90 42.03
CA GLY A 123 7.38 14.30 43.36
C GLY A 123 5.98 13.76 43.66
N THR A 124 4.94 14.55 43.38
CA THR A 124 3.53 14.10 43.52
C THR A 124 3.18 13.02 42.51
N GLY A 125 3.67 13.12 41.27
CA GLY A 125 3.53 12.11 40.23
C GLY A 125 4.15 10.76 40.62
N ILE A 126 5.33 10.73 41.22
CA ILE A 126 6.00 9.49 41.65
C ILE A 126 5.27 8.83 42.83
N VAL A 127 4.72 9.63 43.76
CA VAL A 127 3.94 9.12 44.90
C VAL A 127 2.60 8.53 44.43
N LEU A 128 1.90 9.20 43.51
CA LEU A 128 0.67 8.70 42.89
C LEU A 128 0.92 7.48 41.96
N TYR A 129 2.05 7.46 41.26
CA TYR A 129 2.44 6.35 40.38
C TYR A 129 2.78 5.07 41.16
N ARG A 130 3.29 5.18 42.39
CA ARG A 130 3.51 4.00 43.26
C ARG A 130 2.24 3.50 43.95
N SER A 131 1.23 4.33 44.20
CA SER A 131 -0.03 3.88 44.81
C SER A 131 -1.10 3.43 43.80
N GLY A 132 -0.85 3.61 42.50
CA GLY A 132 -1.82 3.37 41.43
C GLY A 132 -1.34 2.39 40.37
N ARG A 133 -0.92 1.18 40.76
CA ARG A 133 -0.87 0.05 39.79
C ARG A 133 -2.30 -0.34 39.43
N GLY A 134 -2.86 0.38 38.47
CA GLY A 134 -4.20 0.17 37.95
C GLY A 134 -4.40 0.96 36.66
N LYS A 135 -3.93 0.37 35.55
CA LYS A 135 -4.29 0.63 34.15
C LYS A 135 -4.70 2.07 33.76
N ARG A 136 -3.88 2.74 32.92
CA ARG A 136 -4.38 3.46 31.73
C ARG A 136 -3.25 3.75 30.73
N LYS A 137 -3.61 3.55 29.46
CA LYS A 137 -2.79 3.60 28.25
C LYS A 137 -2.57 5.06 27.82
N ASP A 138 -1.37 5.34 27.31
CA ASP A 138 -1.02 6.57 26.60
C ASP A 138 -1.75 6.64 25.26
N VAL A 139 -2.29 7.82 24.93
CA VAL A 139 -2.87 8.13 23.62
C VAL A 139 -1.74 8.66 22.74
N GLN A 140 -1.31 7.85 21.78
CA GLN A 140 -0.44 8.31 20.69
C GLN A 140 -1.29 8.84 19.54
N ILE A 141 -0.80 9.90 18.89
CA ILE A 141 -1.34 10.47 17.65
C ILE A 141 -1.41 9.35 16.61
N PHE A 142 -2.63 8.99 16.23
CA PHE A 142 -2.94 7.81 15.44
C PHE A 142 -2.76 8.13 13.95
N ASP A 143 -1.68 7.63 13.38
CA ASP A 143 -1.43 7.69 11.95
C ASP A 143 -2.34 6.64 11.26
N ILE A 144 -3.39 7.15 10.60
CA ILE A 144 -4.54 6.39 10.08
C ILE A 144 -4.07 5.33 9.07
N SER A 145 -3.09 5.66 8.22
CA SER A 145 -2.55 4.72 7.24
C SER A 145 -1.68 3.64 7.89
N ASN A 146 -0.84 4.03 8.85
CA ASN A 146 0.09 3.13 9.50
C ASN A 146 -0.58 2.11 10.43
N THR A 147 -1.73 2.42 11.04
CA THR A 147 -2.38 1.44 11.93
C THR A 147 -3.15 0.36 11.17
N PHE A 148 -3.79 0.69 10.04
CA PHE A 148 -4.33 -0.33 9.13
C PHE A 148 -3.22 -1.12 8.44
N ASN A 149 -2.12 -0.46 8.04
CA ASN A 149 -0.95 -1.15 7.51
C ASN A 149 -0.29 -2.07 8.55
N LYS A 150 -0.31 -1.73 9.84
CA LYS A 150 0.23 -2.56 10.93
C LYS A 150 -0.67 -3.73 11.30
N LEU A 151 -1.98 -3.66 11.01
CA LEU A 151 -2.88 -4.81 11.01
C LEU A 151 -2.61 -5.72 9.79
N ASN A 152 -2.33 -5.13 8.62
CA ASN A 152 -1.98 -5.87 7.40
C ASN A 152 -0.58 -6.50 7.41
N HIS A 153 0.33 -6.05 8.28
CA HIS A 153 1.72 -6.51 8.28
C HIS A 153 2.03 -7.56 9.35
N LYS A 154 1.09 -8.47 9.61
CA LYS A 154 1.35 -9.68 10.40
C LYS A 154 0.82 -10.93 9.72
N ASN A 155 1.66 -11.44 8.83
CA ASN A 155 2.12 -12.82 8.70
C ASN A 155 2.59 -12.98 7.26
N LYS A 156 3.82 -12.56 6.94
CA LYS A 156 4.53 -13.19 5.82
C LYS A 156 4.77 -14.64 6.26
N VAL A 157 3.74 -15.47 6.12
CA VAL A 157 3.88 -16.92 6.17
C VAL A 157 4.95 -17.22 5.14
N GLN A 158 6.10 -17.68 5.61
CA GLN A 158 7.19 -18.08 4.74
C GLN A 158 6.60 -19.09 3.75
N PRO A 159 6.64 -18.81 2.44
CA PRO A 159 6.01 -19.68 1.48
C PRO A 159 6.62 -21.07 1.58
N LYS A 160 5.77 -22.09 1.66
CA LYS A 160 6.19 -23.49 1.78
C LYS A 160 7.01 -23.88 0.53
N ALA A 161 7.94 -24.83 0.67
CA ALA A 161 8.57 -25.44 -0.49
C ALA A 161 7.48 -26.05 -1.40
N ASN A 162 7.72 -26.05 -2.71
CA ASN A 162 6.83 -26.66 -3.69
C ASN A 162 5.35 -26.18 -3.56
N SER A 163 5.15 -24.87 -3.66
CA SER A 163 3.85 -24.25 -3.39
C SER A 163 3.45 -23.18 -4.40
N ILE A 164 2.14 -23.02 -4.56
CA ILE A 164 1.50 -22.01 -5.38
C ILE A 164 0.48 -21.27 -4.51
N TYR A 165 0.57 -19.95 -4.49
CA TYR A 165 -0.35 -19.07 -3.79
C TYR A 165 -1.04 -18.10 -4.75
N LEU A 166 -2.36 -18.11 -4.75
CA LEU A 166 -3.23 -17.22 -5.50
C LEU A 166 -4.00 -16.25 -4.58
N PHE A 167 -4.08 -16.51 -3.27
CA PHE A 167 -4.58 -15.56 -2.29
C PHE A 167 -3.46 -14.61 -1.83
N GLY A 168 -3.71 -13.31 -1.91
CA GLY A 168 -2.70 -12.25 -1.84
C GLY A 168 -1.92 -12.12 -3.14
N GLU A 169 -0.62 -11.81 -3.04
CA GLU A 169 0.27 -11.74 -4.19
C GLU A 169 0.54 -13.13 -4.80
N PHE A 170 0.36 -13.25 -6.13
CA PHE A 170 0.65 -14.47 -6.87
C PHE A 170 2.10 -14.94 -6.64
N THR A 171 2.24 -16.03 -5.88
CA THR A 171 3.53 -16.54 -5.43
C THR A 171 3.71 -17.99 -5.84
N VAL A 172 4.82 -18.32 -6.51
CA VAL A 172 5.18 -19.71 -6.83
C VAL A 172 6.55 -20.00 -6.26
N CYS A 173 6.66 -21.04 -5.44
CA CYS A 173 7.92 -21.50 -4.85
C CYS A 173 8.25 -22.91 -5.35
N ASN A 174 9.43 -23.08 -5.94
CA ASN A 174 9.88 -24.36 -6.49
C ASN A 174 10.18 -25.39 -5.37
N ARG A 175 10.58 -26.60 -5.77
CA ARG A 175 10.98 -27.68 -4.84
C ARG A 175 12.10 -27.27 -3.85
N ASP A 176 12.95 -26.32 -4.24
CA ASP A 176 14.06 -25.79 -3.43
C ASP A 176 13.66 -24.57 -2.58
N SER A 177 12.37 -24.26 -2.44
CA SER A 177 11.84 -23.07 -1.75
C SER A 177 12.25 -21.73 -2.38
N ARG A 178 12.64 -21.71 -3.65
CA ARG A 178 12.96 -20.48 -4.38
C ARG A 178 11.71 -19.91 -5.02
N ASN A 179 11.50 -18.60 -4.85
CA ASN A 179 10.42 -17.90 -5.54
C ASN A 179 10.72 -17.85 -7.05
N ILE A 180 9.85 -18.48 -7.84
CA ILE A 180 9.89 -18.53 -9.30
C ILE A 180 8.70 -17.80 -9.94
N SER A 181 7.98 -16.96 -9.19
CA SER A 181 6.84 -16.17 -9.70
C SER A 181 7.20 -15.35 -10.94
N TYR A 182 8.43 -14.85 -11.02
CA TYR A 182 8.93 -14.05 -12.14
C TYR A 182 8.94 -14.80 -13.48
N MET A 183 8.95 -16.15 -13.47
CA MET A 183 8.87 -16.97 -14.68
C MET A 183 7.47 -16.91 -15.32
N PHE A 184 6.44 -16.56 -14.54
CA PHE A 184 5.08 -16.39 -15.03
C PHE A 184 4.88 -14.99 -15.60
N SER A 185 5.23 -14.82 -16.89
CA SER A 185 4.80 -13.64 -17.64
C SER A 185 3.28 -13.47 -17.55
N LYS A 186 2.77 -12.24 -17.75
CA LYS A 186 1.33 -11.92 -17.69
C LYS A 186 0.46 -12.97 -18.40
N LYS A 187 0.82 -13.34 -19.64
CA LYS A 187 0.06 -14.32 -20.43
C LYS A 187 0.15 -15.75 -19.88
N LEU A 188 1.30 -16.13 -19.32
CA LEU A 188 1.49 -17.45 -18.70
C LEU A 188 0.69 -17.57 -17.39
N LYS A 189 0.66 -16.50 -16.59
CA LYS A 189 -0.19 -16.42 -15.38
C LYS A 189 -1.67 -16.54 -15.73
N GLU A 190 -2.14 -15.75 -16.70
CA GLU A 190 -3.51 -15.84 -17.23
C GLU A 190 -3.86 -17.27 -17.70
N THR A 191 -2.94 -17.90 -18.44
CA THR A 191 -3.10 -19.28 -18.94
C THR A 191 -3.18 -20.28 -17.78
N PHE A 192 -2.29 -20.15 -16.80
CA PHE A 192 -2.25 -21.01 -15.61
C PHE A 192 -3.55 -20.90 -14.80
N CYS A 193 -3.98 -19.68 -14.45
CA CYS A 193 -5.19 -19.46 -13.65
C CYS A 193 -6.45 -20.04 -14.33
N LEU A 194 -6.60 -19.87 -15.66
CA LEU A 194 -7.72 -20.48 -16.39
C LEU A 194 -7.68 -21.99 -16.38
N LEU A 195 -6.51 -22.58 -16.68
CA LEU A 195 -6.36 -24.02 -16.67
C LEU A 195 -6.66 -24.59 -15.30
N LEU A 196 -6.13 -23.97 -14.24
CA LEU A 196 -6.35 -24.37 -12.86
C LEU A 196 -7.84 -24.32 -12.48
N GLN A 197 -8.52 -23.20 -12.77
CA GLN A 197 -9.95 -23.05 -12.50
C GLN A 197 -10.77 -24.12 -13.23
N TYR A 198 -10.58 -24.28 -14.54
CA TYR A 198 -11.36 -25.22 -15.34
C TYR A 198 -11.07 -26.68 -14.99
N SER A 199 -9.88 -26.99 -14.47
CA SER A 199 -9.55 -28.34 -14.02
C SER A 199 -10.17 -28.68 -12.66
N GLN A 200 -10.45 -27.67 -11.83
CA GLN A 200 -11.11 -27.84 -10.54
C GLN A 200 -12.64 -27.81 -10.65
N GLU A 201 -13.18 -26.92 -11.48
CA GLU A 201 -14.64 -26.76 -11.63
C GLU A 201 -15.26 -27.73 -12.65
N LYS A 202 -14.46 -28.27 -13.57
CA LYS A 202 -14.91 -29.08 -14.71
C LYS A 202 -13.86 -30.15 -15.03
N GLU A 203 -14.07 -30.89 -16.12
CA GLU A 203 -13.10 -31.88 -16.65
C GLU A 203 -11.94 -31.24 -17.44
N GLY A 204 -11.71 -29.93 -17.31
CA GLY A 204 -10.70 -29.16 -18.05
C GLY A 204 -11.29 -28.18 -19.08
N ILE A 205 -10.47 -27.71 -20.02
CA ILE A 205 -10.83 -26.70 -21.02
C ILE A 205 -10.46 -27.13 -22.45
N THR A 206 -11.37 -26.97 -23.41
CA THR A 206 -11.09 -27.30 -24.82
C THR A 206 -10.03 -26.35 -25.38
N SER A 207 -9.27 -26.82 -26.38
CA SER A 207 -8.30 -25.98 -27.11
C SER A 207 -8.93 -24.71 -27.70
N GLN A 208 -10.15 -24.82 -28.24
CA GLN A 208 -10.86 -23.68 -28.85
C GLN A 208 -11.31 -22.68 -27.79
N HIS A 209 -11.88 -23.15 -26.68
CA HIS A 209 -12.35 -22.29 -25.60
C HIS A 209 -11.19 -21.55 -24.92
N LEU A 210 -10.09 -22.27 -24.62
CA LEU A 210 -8.87 -21.67 -24.09
C LEU A 210 -8.34 -20.55 -25.00
N SER A 211 -8.36 -20.77 -26.32
CA SER A 211 -7.88 -19.79 -27.30
C SER A 211 -8.73 -18.53 -27.31
N ARG A 212 -10.06 -18.69 -27.27
CA ARG A 212 -11.01 -17.56 -27.25
C ARG A 212 -10.87 -16.71 -25.99
N LEU A 213 -10.68 -17.33 -24.83
CA LEU A 213 -10.51 -16.61 -23.57
C LEU A 213 -9.16 -15.88 -23.49
N LEU A 214 -8.08 -16.50 -23.98
CA LEU A 214 -6.74 -15.92 -23.88
C LEU A 214 -6.45 -14.90 -25.00
N TRP A 215 -6.93 -15.12 -26.21
CA TRP A 215 -6.65 -14.26 -27.36
C TRP A 215 -7.94 -13.96 -28.14
N PRO A 216 -8.88 -13.21 -27.55
CA PRO A 216 -10.18 -12.93 -28.18
C PRO A 216 -10.03 -12.18 -29.51
N GLU A 217 -9.01 -11.33 -29.63
CA GLU A 217 -8.74 -10.49 -30.80
C GLU A 217 -8.11 -11.24 -32.00
N LYS A 218 -7.69 -12.50 -31.83
CA LYS A 218 -6.92 -13.22 -32.87
C LYS A 218 -7.72 -14.33 -33.53
N PRO A 219 -7.61 -14.50 -34.86
CA PRO A 219 -8.27 -15.60 -35.56
C PRO A 219 -7.72 -16.95 -35.12
N LEU A 220 -8.59 -17.97 -35.07
CA LEU A 220 -8.27 -19.30 -34.50
C LEU A 220 -7.04 -19.98 -35.14
N GLN A 221 -6.76 -19.71 -36.43
CA GLN A 221 -5.61 -20.30 -37.12
C GLN A 221 -4.27 -19.75 -36.64
N GLU A 222 -4.18 -18.44 -36.36
CA GLU A 222 -2.96 -17.81 -35.83
C GLU A 222 -2.72 -18.18 -34.36
N VAL A 223 -3.79 -18.38 -33.59
CA VAL A 223 -3.71 -18.67 -32.16
C VAL A 223 -3.14 -20.07 -31.89
N LYS A 224 -3.25 -21.03 -32.82
CA LYS A 224 -2.76 -22.40 -32.61
C LYS A 224 -1.27 -22.43 -32.24
N ASN A 225 -0.43 -21.70 -32.98
CA ASN A 225 1.01 -21.66 -32.74
C ASN A 225 1.34 -20.94 -31.44
N ILE A 226 0.70 -19.80 -31.19
CA ILE A 226 0.88 -19.01 -29.96
C ILE A 226 0.48 -19.83 -28.74
N ARG A 227 -0.66 -20.52 -28.79
CA ARG A 227 -1.14 -21.42 -27.74
C ARG A 227 -0.14 -22.53 -27.46
N ASN A 228 0.34 -23.22 -28.50
CA ASN A 228 1.29 -24.32 -28.34
C ASN A 228 2.60 -23.83 -27.69
N VAL A 229 3.14 -22.70 -28.13
CA VAL A 229 4.34 -22.09 -27.52
C VAL A 229 4.08 -21.70 -26.06
N THR A 230 2.91 -21.11 -25.77
CA THR A 230 2.53 -20.70 -24.41
C THR A 230 2.41 -21.90 -23.48
N LEU A 231 1.73 -22.97 -23.91
CA LEU A 231 1.57 -24.19 -23.13
C LEU A 231 2.90 -24.92 -22.93
N ASN A 232 3.78 -24.94 -23.92
CA ASN A 232 5.11 -25.53 -23.78
C ASN A 232 5.98 -24.73 -22.80
N ARG A 233 5.92 -23.39 -22.83
CA ARG A 233 6.58 -22.56 -21.82
C ARG A 233 6.01 -22.81 -20.43
N LEU A 234 4.69 -22.92 -20.31
CA LEU A 234 4.05 -23.22 -19.04
C LEU A 234 4.50 -24.58 -18.49
N ARG A 235 4.53 -25.63 -19.32
CA ARG A 235 5.06 -26.96 -18.92
C ARG A 235 6.47 -26.88 -18.36
N LYS A 236 7.38 -26.18 -19.04
CA LYS A 236 8.76 -25.97 -18.57
C LYS A 236 8.84 -25.29 -17.20
N ILE A 237 7.92 -24.36 -16.90
CA ILE A 237 7.87 -23.73 -15.57
C ILE A 237 7.32 -24.71 -14.54
N LEU A 238 6.30 -25.50 -14.90
CA LEU A 238 5.71 -26.51 -14.03
C LEU A 238 6.68 -27.66 -13.71
N GLU A 239 7.68 -27.93 -14.56
CA GLU A 239 8.76 -28.90 -14.30
C GLU A 239 9.64 -28.54 -13.08
N GLU A 240 9.64 -27.28 -12.63
CA GLU A 240 10.32 -26.82 -11.40
C GLU A 240 9.57 -27.22 -10.11
N LEU A 241 8.34 -27.74 -10.25
CA LEU A 241 7.44 -28.11 -9.18
C LEU A 241 7.20 -29.62 -9.20
N ASP A 242 7.09 -30.24 -8.03
CA ASP A 242 6.84 -31.68 -7.90
C ASP A 242 5.36 -31.95 -7.71
N GLY A 243 4.78 -32.83 -8.53
CA GLY A 243 3.37 -33.21 -8.38
C GLY A 243 2.38 -32.29 -9.09
N ILE A 244 2.81 -31.50 -10.09
CA ILE A 244 1.92 -30.76 -10.98
C ILE A 244 2.17 -31.13 -12.45
N GLU A 245 1.10 -31.42 -13.18
CA GLU A 245 1.19 -31.82 -14.58
C GLU A 245 0.11 -31.13 -15.42
N LEU A 246 0.46 -30.73 -16.64
CA LEU A 246 -0.47 -30.20 -17.65
C LEU A 246 -0.72 -31.26 -18.73
N LEU A 247 -1.85 -31.94 -18.60
CA LEU A 247 -2.29 -33.02 -19.47
C LEU A 247 -3.14 -32.50 -20.64
N TYR A 248 -3.15 -33.25 -21.74
CA TYR A 248 -4.05 -33.04 -22.86
C TYR A 248 -4.70 -34.35 -23.25
N GLU A 249 -5.96 -34.54 -22.87
CA GLU A 249 -6.71 -35.77 -23.09
C GLU A 249 -8.10 -35.45 -23.64
N LYS A 250 -8.59 -36.26 -24.59
CA LYS A 250 -9.92 -36.10 -25.19
C LYS A 250 -10.23 -34.67 -25.71
N GLY A 251 -9.21 -33.95 -26.16
CA GLY A 251 -9.34 -32.58 -26.67
C GLY A 251 -9.33 -31.48 -25.61
N MET A 252 -9.15 -31.84 -24.34
CA MET A 252 -9.20 -30.96 -23.16
C MET A 252 -7.82 -30.80 -22.54
N PHE A 253 -7.49 -29.58 -22.10
CA PHE A 253 -6.34 -29.31 -21.25
C PHE A 253 -6.76 -29.32 -19.79
N THR A 254 -5.99 -30.03 -18.96
CA THR A 254 -6.26 -30.18 -17.53
C THR A 254 -4.95 -30.11 -16.76
N ILE A 255 -4.95 -29.35 -15.66
CA ILE A 255 -3.87 -29.34 -14.66
C ILE A 255 -4.26 -30.32 -13.55
N THR A 256 -3.39 -31.29 -13.30
CA THR A 256 -3.54 -32.22 -12.17
C THR A 256 -2.50 -31.89 -11.11
N LEU A 257 -2.94 -31.83 -9.85
CA LEU A 257 -2.09 -31.62 -8.69
C LEU A 257 -2.14 -32.88 -7.82
N LYS A 258 -0.98 -33.38 -7.43
CA LYS A 258 -0.79 -34.54 -6.56
C LYS A 258 0.27 -34.17 -5.51
N SER A 259 0.15 -34.75 -4.32
CA SER A 259 1.18 -34.60 -3.27
C SER A 259 2.58 -34.84 -3.87
N PRO A 260 3.57 -33.96 -3.62
CA PRO A 260 3.67 -33.04 -2.48
C PRO A 260 3.32 -31.56 -2.76
N ILE A 261 2.77 -31.18 -3.91
CA ILE A 261 2.50 -29.75 -4.19
C ILE A 261 1.40 -29.18 -3.31
N TYR A 262 1.63 -27.98 -2.78
CA TYR A 262 0.59 -27.18 -2.13
C TYR A 262 0.08 -26.09 -3.08
N CYS A 263 -1.24 -25.98 -3.23
CA CYS A 263 -1.85 -24.86 -3.95
C CYS A 263 -3.04 -24.35 -3.12
N ASP A 264 -2.98 -23.09 -2.69
CA ASP A 264 -4.00 -22.52 -1.81
C ASP A 264 -5.39 -22.46 -2.46
N TYR A 265 -5.47 -22.21 -3.77
CA TYR A 265 -6.72 -22.23 -4.52
C TYR A 265 -7.36 -23.62 -4.56
N THR A 266 -6.60 -24.66 -4.91
CA THR A 266 -7.17 -26.01 -4.98
C THR A 266 -7.54 -26.48 -3.59
N ARG A 267 -6.72 -26.18 -2.59
CA ARG A 267 -7.01 -26.49 -1.20
C ARG A 267 -8.28 -25.78 -0.71
N CYS A 268 -8.44 -24.51 -1.04
CA CYS A 268 -9.67 -23.76 -0.74
C CYS A 268 -10.89 -24.43 -1.39
N MET A 269 -10.80 -24.85 -2.66
CA MET A 269 -11.91 -25.50 -3.36
C MET A 269 -12.24 -26.89 -2.81
N GLU A 270 -11.23 -27.65 -2.37
CA GLU A 270 -11.42 -28.92 -1.65
C GLU A 270 -12.18 -28.70 -0.35
N ILE A 271 -11.76 -27.75 0.48
CA ILE A 271 -12.40 -27.41 1.77
C ILE A 271 -13.84 -26.92 1.55
N LEU A 272 -14.09 -26.14 0.49
CA LEU A 272 -15.44 -25.70 0.12
C LEU A 272 -16.35 -26.86 -0.30
N SER A 273 -15.78 -27.98 -0.74
CA SER A 273 -16.52 -29.14 -1.24
C SER A 273 -16.71 -30.23 -0.18
N SER A 274 -15.83 -30.30 0.82
CA SER A 274 -15.95 -31.20 1.96
C SER A 274 -16.89 -30.62 3.02
N ASN A 275 -17.99 -31.31 3.33
CA ASN A 275 -18.92 -30.94 4.41
C ASN A 275 -18.33 -31.16 5.83
N GLN A 276 -17.00 -31.18 6.00
CA GLN A 276 -16.31 -31.44 7.27
C GLN A 276 -15.63 -30.16 7.76
N TRP A 277 -16.06 -29.63 8.91
CA TRP A 277 -15.93 -28.20 9.17
C TRP A 277 -14.99 -27.77 10.29
N GLU A 278 -14.37 -28.65 11.08
CA GLU A 278 -13.57 -28.15 12.24
C GLU A 278 -12.07 -27.99 11.94
N ALA A 279 -11.38 -29.02 11.45
CA ALA A 279 -9.95 -28.95 11.17
C ALA A 279 -9.64 -28.19 9.86
N GLU A 280 -10.47 -28.38 8.84
CA GLU A 280 -10.32 -27.80 7.50
C GLU A 280 -10.63 -26.29 7.49
N TYR A 281 -11.42 -25.82 8.45
CA TYR A 281 -11.79 -24.43 8.57
C TYR A 281 -10.67 -23.51 9.04
N LYS A 282 -9.80 -24.02 9.93
CA LYS A 282 -8.63 -23.26 10.34
C LYS A 282 -7.70 -23.00 9.14
N GLU A 283 -7.53 -23.99 8.27
CA GLU A 283 -6.72 -23.84 7.06
C GLU A 283 -7.36 -22.87 6.06
N LEU A 284 -8.70 -22.89 5.91
CA LEU A 284 -9.41 -21.90 5.10
C LEU A 284 -9.18 -20.47 5.61
N ILE A 285 -9.26 -20.27 6.92
CA ILE A 285 -8.99 -18.97 7.56
C ILE A 285 -7.55 -18.52 7.23
N GLU A 286 -6.57 -19.41 7.34
CA GLU A 286 -5.16 -19.11 6.99
C GLU A 286 -4.99 -18.73 5.51
N ILE A 287 -5.73 -19.35 4.60
CA ILE A 287 -5.72 -19.03 3.16
C ILE A 287 -6.30 -17.63 2.91
N VAL A 288 -7.48 -17.35 3.47
CA VAL A 288 -8.21 -16.11 3.17
C VAL A 288 -7.55 -14.89 3.83
N ILE A 289 -7.03 -15.02 5.06
CA ILE A 289 -6.34 -13.92 5.76
C ILE A 289 -5.08 -13.46 5.00
N ARG A 290 -4.50 -14.31 4.15
CA ARG A 290 -3.31 -13.97 3.36
C ARG A 290 -3.54 -12.77 2.44
N GLY A 291 -4.75 -12.57 1.95
CA GLY A 291 -5.11 -11.42 1.12
C GLY A 291 -6.14 -11.75 0.03
N LYS A 292 -6.44 -10.74 -0.78
CA LYS A 292 -7.40 -10.84 -1.90
C LYS A 292 -6.98 -11.91 -2.89
N PHE A 293 -7.94 -12.65 -3.45
CA PHE A 293 -7.64 -13.55 -4.54
C PHE A 293 -7.09 -12.76 -5.74
N LEU A 294 -5.85 -13.04 -6.14
CA LEU A 294 -5.08 -12.30 -7.14
C LEU A 294 -5.04 -10.78 -6.88
N GLU A 295 -4.57 -10.39 -5.69
CA GLU A 295 -4.64 -9.04 -5.12
C GLU A 295 -4.13 -7.92 -6.04
N ASN A 296 -3.05 -8.16 -6.79
CA ASN A 296 -2.40 -7.16 -7.66
C ASN A 296 -2.73 -7.33 -9.16
N GLU A 297 -3.77 -8.10 -9.50
CA GLU A 297 -4.15 -8.41 -10.88
C GLU A 297 -5.48 -7.75 -11.26
N ASP A 298 -5.42 -6.48 -11.65
CA ASP A 298 -6.62 -5.64 -11.92
C ASP A 298 -7.10 -5.68 -13.39
N LYS A 299 -6.65 -6.68 -14.16
CA LYS A 299 -7.08 -6.78 -15.56
C LYS A 299 -8.49 -7.37 -15.65
N PRO A 300 -9.34 -6.88 -16.58
CA PRO A 300 -10.68 -7.42 -16.81
C PRO A 300 -10.76 -8.92 -17.06
N PHE A 301 -9.65 -9.51 -17.53
CA PHE A 301 -9.52 -10.95 -17.70
C PHE A 301 -9.77 -11.74 -16.40
N TYR A 302 -9.34 -11.23 -15.25
CA TYR A 302 -9.44 -11.94 -13.98
C TYR A 302 -10.78 -11.70 -13.26
N ASP A 303 -11.57 -10.69 -13.66
CA ASP A 303 -12.80 -10.28 -12.97
C ASP A 303 -13.76 -11.46 -12.79
N SER A 304 -14.02 -12.24 -13.85
CA SER A 304 -14.92 -13.39 -13.77
C SER A 304 -14.39 -14.51 -12.85
N LEU A 305 -13.07 -14.69 -12.80
CA LEU A 305 -12.44 -15.66 -11.91
C LEU A 305 -12.50 -15.20 -10.45
N LYS A 306 -12.22 -13.90 -10.20
CA LYS A 306 -12.33 -13.26 -8.88
C LYS A 306 -13.76 -13.35 -8.37
N GLU A 307 -14.73 -12.86 -9.14
CA GLU A 307 -16.15 -12.85 -8.76
C GLU A 307 -16.66 -14.24 -8.39
N LYS A 308 -16.34 -15.27 -9.19
CA LYS A 308 -16.74 -16.65 -8.90
C LYS A 308 -16.11 -17.19 -7.62
N THR A 309 -14.83 -16.91 -7.40
CA THR A 309 -14.09 -17.36 -6.22
C THR A 309 -14.64 -16.68 -4.97
N GLU A 310 -14.79 -15.36 -5.03
CA GLU A 310 -15.30 -14.49 -3.97
C GLU A 310 -16.71 -14.89 -3.54
N LYS A 311 -17.64 -15.10 -4.50
CA LYS A 311 -19.00 -15.60 -4.21
C LYS A 311 -19.03 -16.94 -3.50
N ARG A 312 -18.04 -17.81 -3.73
CA ARG A 312 -17.97 -19.12 -3.06
C ARG A 312 -17.43 -19.02 -1.64
N ILE A 313 -16.44 -18.16 -1.41
CA ILE A 313 -15.78 -18.04 -0.11
C ILE A 313 -16.51 -17.11 0.86
N GLU A 314 -17.24 -16.09 0.36
CA GLU A 314 -17.87 -15.07 1.19
C GLU A 314 -18.77 -15.64 2.30
N PRO A 315 -19.72 -16.56 2.04
CA PRO A 315 -20.58 -17.09 3.10
C PRO A 315 -19.80 -17.80 4.20
N LEU A 316 -18.68 -18.45 3.84
CA LEU A 316 -17.83 -19.12 4.81
C LEU A 316 -17.02 -18.13 5.64
N ILE A 317 -16.53 -17.04 5.04
CA ILE A 317 -15.80 -16.00 5.77
C ILE A 317 -16.72 -15.36 6.82
N ILE A 318 -17.97 -15.06 6.45
CA ILE A 318 -18.95 -14.50 7.38
C ILE A 318 -19.25 -15.47 8.52
N ARG A 319 -19.52 -16.74 8.21
CA ARG A 319 -19.73 -17.77 9.23
C ARG A 319 -18.51 -17.93 10.14
N ALA A 320 -17.30 -17.91 9.58
CA ALA A 320 -16.03 -18.00 10.32
C ALA A 320 -15.80 -16.85 11.25
N MET A 321 -16.16 -15.66 10.81
CA MET A 321 -16.07 -14.46 11.62
C MET A 321 -17.03 -14.54 12.81
N GLU A 322 -18.28 -14.95 12.59
CA GLU A 322 -19.30 -15.11 13.64
C GLU A 322 -18.89 -16.18 14.66
N GLU A 323 -18.51 -17.38 14.20
CA GLU A 323 -18.06 -18.46 15.08
C GLU A 323 -16.77 -18.11 15.85
N SER A 324 -15.84 -17.39 15.22
CA SER A 324 -14.63 -16.90 15.89
C SER A 324 -14.97 -15.87 16.96
N TYR A 325 -15.94 -15.01 16.71
CA TYR A 325 -16.43 -14.04 17.68
C TYR A 325 -17.09 -14.74 18.89
N ASP A 326 -17.93 -15.73 18.65
CA ASP A 326 -18.60 -16.50 19.73
C ASP A 326 -17.60 -17.30 20.58
N LYS A 327 -16.51 -17.76 19.98
CA LYS A 327 -15.39 -18.43 20.66
C LYS A 327 -14.40 -17.47 21.34
N GLU A 328 -14.70 -16.18 21.39
CA GLU A 328 -13.85 -15.12 21.94
C GLU A 328 -12.48 -14.96 21.25
N GLN A 329 -12.36 -15.44 20.01
CA GLN A 329 -11.17 -15.31 19.18
C GLN A 329 -11.17 -13.96 18.45
N TRP A 330 -11.10 -12.88 19.24
CA TRP A 330 -11.33 -11.51 18.75
C TRP A 330 -10.43 -11.09 17.59
N GLN A 331 -9.15 -11.47 17.62
CA GLN A 331 -8.22 -11.12 16.54
C GLN A 331 -8.59 -11.84 15.23
N THR A 332 -8.88 -13.14 15.29
CA THR A 332 -9.33 -13.92 14.13
C THR A 332 -10.61 -13.36 13.54
N ALA A 333 -11.57 -12.95 14.39
CA ALA A 333 -12.80 -12.30 13.94
C ALA A 333 -12.52 -10.96 13.22
N ILE A 334 -11.55 -10.17 13.68
CA ILE A 334 -11.12 -8.94 13.01
C ILE A 334 -10.48 -9.25 11.65
N ASP A 335 -9.58 -10.22 11.58
CA ASP A 335 -8.87 -10.59 10.36
C ASP A 335 -9.85 -11.14 9.30
N LEU A 336 -10.85 -11.91 9.72
CA LEU A 336 -11.92 -12.42 8.86
C LEU A 336 -12.89 -11.32 8.42
N ALA A 337 -13.23 -10.37 9.29
CA ALA A 337 -14.01 -9.20 8.89
C ALA A 337 -13.27 -8.37 7.84
N GLN A 338 -11.94 -8.26 7.97
CA GLN A 338 -11.11 -7.61 6.98
C GLN A 338 -11.11 -8.34 5.63
N ALA A 339 -11.04 -9.66 5.65
CA ALA A 339 -11.23 -10.48 4.46
C ALA A 339 -12.63 -10.32 3.83
N ALA A 340 -13.68 -10.19 4.65
CA ALA A 340 -15.03 -9.92 4.14
C ALA A 340 -15.09 -8.56 3.42
N PHE A 341 -14.46 -7.52 3.97
CA PHE A 341 -14.37 -6.21 3.31
C PHE A 341 -13.58 -6.21 2.01
N HIS A 342 -12.70 -7.19 1.81
CA HIS A 342 -12.00 -7.36 0.55
C HIS A 342 -12.90 -7.85 -0.58
N ILE A 343 -14.01 -8.53 -0.24
CA ILE A 343 -15.03 -9.02 -1.16
C ILE A 343 -16.15 -8.00 -1.29
N ASP A 344 -16.75 -7.62 -0.16
CA ASP A 344 -17.81 -6.61 -0.09
C ASP A 344 -17.40 -5.48 0.88
N PRO A 345 -16.92 -4.34 0.36
CA PRO A 345 -16.59 -3.18 1.18
C PRO A 345 -17.75 -2.66 2.03
N MET A 346 -19.00 -2.90 1.61
CA MET A 346 -20.22 -2.41 2.26
C MET A 346 -20.87 -3.43 3.20
N ASN A 347 -20.15 -4.50 3.55
CA ASN A 347 -20.68 -5.57 4.38
C ASN A 347 -20.93 -5.10 5.83
N GLU A 348 -22.21 -4.87 6.17
CA GLU A 348 -22.64 -4.38 7.49
C GLU A 348 -22.37 -5.40 8.61
N THR A 349 -22.49 -6.70 8.30
CA THR A 349 -22.25 -7.78 9.26
C THR A 349 -20.78 -7.83 9.65
N ALA A 350 -19.87 -7.69 8.68
CA ALA A 350 -18.43 -7.61 8.91
C ALA A 350 -18.06 -6.38 9.75
N LEU A 351 -18.66 -5.22 9.45
CA LEU A 351 -18.47 -4.00 10.25
C LEU A 351 -18.87 -4.22 11.71
N SER A 352 -20.09 -4.71 11.95
CA SER A 352 -20.61 -4.93 13.30
C SER A 352 -19.71 -5.82 14.14
N HIS A 353 -19.27 -6.96 13.58
CA HIS A 353 -18.39 -7.90 14.29
C HIS A 353 -16.99 -7.34 14.50
N MET A 354 -16.40 -6.67 13.50
CA MET A 354 -15.08 -6.03 13.62
C MET A 354 -15.07 -5.00 14.76
N ILE A 355 -16.05 -4.10 14.78
CA ILE A 355 -16.15 -3.05 15.80
C ILE A 355 -16.29 -3.64 17.21
N LYS A 356 -17.20 -4.62 17.38
CA LYS A 356 -17.39 -5.30 18.67
C LYS A 356 -16.11 -6.02 19.12
N ALA A 357 -15.45 -6.74 18.23
CA ALA A 357 -14.20 -7.46 18.53
C ALA A 357 -13.08 -6.48 18.91
N MET A 358 -12.93 -5.36 18.19
CA MET A 358 -11.97 -4.31 18.51
C MET A 358 -12.23 -3.68 19.88
N GLN A 359 -13.50 -3.45 20.26
CA GLN A 359 -13.86 -2.99 21.60
C GLN A 359 -13.46 -4.00 22.69
N LYS A 360 -13.67 -5.31 22.44
CA LYS A 360 -13.25 -6.38 23.38
C LYS A 360 -11.73 -6.42 23.59
N LEU A 361 -10.95 -6.10 22.55
CA LEU A 361 -9.49 -5.95 22.64
C LEU A 361 -9.03 -4.59 23.23
N GLY A 362 -9.96 -3.70 23.56
CA GLY A 362 -9.66 -2.36 24.07
C GLY A 362 -9.03 -1.44 23.02
N MET A 363 -9.34 -1.66 21.74
CA MET A 363 -8.92 -0.87 20.58
C MET A 363 -9.99 0.17 20.21
N HIS A 364 -10.48 0.94 21.20
CA HIS A 364 -11.62 1.85 21.02
C HIS A 364 -11.40 2.92 19.95
N GLU A 365 -10.23 3.58 19.93
CA GLU A 365 -9.89 4.58 18.92
C GLU A 365 -9.87 3.98 17.50
N GLY A 366 -9.26 2.80 17.35
CA GLY A 366 -9.22 2.08 16.06
C GLY A 366 -10.63 1.70 15.59
N ALA A 367 -11.50 1.26 16.49
CA ALA A 367 -12.89 0.93 16.17
C ALA A 367 -13.64 2.17 15.68
N LYS A 368 -13.48 3.31 16.37
CA LYS A 368 -14.09 4.58 15.95
C LYS A 368 -13.60 5.03 14.58
N ILE A 369 -12.30 4.95 14.32
CA ILE A 369 -11.71 5.31 13.03
C ILE A 369 -12.25 4.41 11.91
N LYS A 370 -12.25 3.08 12.11
CA LYS A 370 -12.80 2.14 11.13
C LYS A 370 -14.27 2.44 10.83
N TYR A 371 -15.07 2.67 11.87
CA TYR A 371 -16.48 3.01 11.71
C TYR A 371 -16.69 4.30 10.91
N LEU A 372 -15.98 5.38 11.26
CA LEU A 372 -16.06 6.65 10.53
C LEU A 372 -15.61 6.50 9.07
N SER A 373 -14.55 5.73 8.81
CA SER A 373 -14.10 5.45 7.44
C SER A 373 -15.18 4.74 6.61
N PHE A 374 -15.88 3.78 7.21
CA PHE A 374 -17.00 3.10 6.57
C PHE A 374 -18.15 4.07 6.26
N LEU A 375 -18.51 4.97 7.19
CA LEU A 375 -19.57 5.96 6.95
C LEU A 375 -19.24 6.89 5.77
N ILE A 376 -18.00 7.35 5.69
CA ILE A 376 -17.53 8.21 4.59
C ILE A 376 -17.64 7.47 3.26
N GLU A 377 -17.16 6.23 3.21
CA GLU A 377 -17.19 5.40 2.01
C GLU A 377 -18.62 5.02 1.60
N TYR A 378 -19.46 4.65 2.57
CA TYR A 378 -20.87 4.37 2.35
C TYR A 378 -21.60 5.58 1.77
N LYS A 379 -21.40 6.77 2.33
CA LYS A 379 -22.02 8.00 1.80
C LYS A 379 -21.55 8.31 0.38
N LYS A 380 -20.27 8.08 0.09
CA LYS A 380 -19.69 8.26 -1.25
C LYS A 380 -20.31 7.31 -2.28
N ILE A 381 -20.53 6.05 -1.92
CA ILE A 381 -21.04 5.01 -2.83
C ILE A 381 -22.57 5.08 -2.97
N MET A 382 -23.28 5.22 -1.85
CA MET A 382 -24.75 5.13 -1.80
C MET A 382 -25.45 6.50 -1.93
N GLY A 383 -24.71 7.61 -1.85
CA GLY A 383 -25.25 8.97 -1.92
C GLY A 383 -26.15 9.37 -0.74
N LYS A 384 -26.23 8.54 0.31
CA LYS A 384 -27.05 8.76 1.50
C LYS A 384 -26.30 8.36 2.76
N GLU A 385 -26.74 8.90 3.89
CA GLU A 385 -26.20 8.53 5.21
C GLU A 385 -26.49 7.06 5.54
N TYR A 386 -25.61 6.46 6.34
CA TYR A 386 -25.76 5.08 6.78
C TYR A 386 -26.96 4.94 7.74
N PRO A 387 -27.92 4.05 7.46
CA PRO A 387 -29.19 4.00 8.21
C PRO A 387 -29.07 3.34 9.60
N ASN A 388 -28.01 2.56 9.86
CA ASN A 388 -27.90 1.70 11.04
C ASN A 388 -26.74 2.11 11.96
N PRO A 389 -26.83 3.25 12.68
CA PRO A 389 -25.70 3.73 13.45
C PRO A 389 -25.28 2.75 14.56
N LEU A 390 -23.99 2.42 14.63
CA LEU A 390 -23.43 1.55 15.67
C LEU A 390 -23.12 2.39 16.92
N LYS A 391 -23.43 1.83 18.10
CA LYS A 391 -23.01 2.42 19.38
C LYS A 391 -21.56 2.02 19.66
N LEU A 392 -20.65 2.99 19.61
CA LEU A 392 -19.21 2.82 19.85
C LEU A 392 -18.81 2.94 21.32
#